data_AF-A0A4R8L3V5-F1
#
_entry.id   AF-A0A4R8L3V5-F1
#
_cell.length_a   1.000
_cell.length_b   1.000
_cell.length_c   1.000
_cell.angle_alpha   90.00
_cell.angle_beta   90.00
_cell.angle_gamma   90.00
#
_symmetry.space_group_name_H-M   'P 1'
#
loop_
_entity.id
_entity.type
_entity.pdbx_description
1 polymer ?
#
loop_
_entity_poly.entity_id
_entity_poly.type
_entity_poly.pdbx_seq_one_letter_code
_entity_poly.pdbx_strand_id
1 'polypeptide(L)' 'MDIFIQQIINGLVLGSVYAIIALGYTMVYGILGIINFAHGDVLMIGAMVALSAIGVL' A
#
# COMPACT_ATOMS: atom_id res chain seq x y z
N MET A 1 8.93 -17.85 21.48
CA MET A 1 7.96 -16.76 21.71
C MET A 1 8.24 -15.58 20.79
N ASP A 2 9.52 -15.32 20.49
CA ASP A 2 9.96 -14.19 19.67
C ASP A 2 9.41 -14.20 18.26
N ILE A 3 9.36 -15.37 17.60
CA ILE A 3 8.83 -15.48 16.23
C ILE A 3 7.34 -15.11 16.15
N PHE A 4 6.55 -15.45 17.18
CA PHE A 4 5.11 -15.20 17.19
C PHE A 4 4.83 -13.70 17.32
N ILE A 5 5.52 -13.04 18.26
CA ILE A 5 5.43 -11.59 18.46
C ILE A 5 5.94 -10.84 17.23
N GLN A 6 7.04 -11.29 16.63
CA GLN A 6 7.59 -10.71 15.40
C GLN A 6 6.60 -10.80 14.23
N GLN A 7 5.91 -11.93 14.06
CA GLN A 7 4.89 -12.06 13.01
C GLN A 7 3.67 -11.18 13.24
N ILE A 8 3.24 -10.98 14.49
CA ILE A 8 2.18 -10.02 14.81
C ILE A 8 2.61 -8.59 14.45
N ILE A 9 3.84 -8.20 14.80
CA ILE A 9 4.36 -6.86 14.46
C ILE A 9 4.47 -6.70 12.95
N ASN A 10 5.02 -7.68 12.23
CA ASN A 10 5.11 -7.65 10.77
C ASN A 10 3.72 -7.56 10.11
N GLY A 11 2.75 -8.33 10.61
CA GLY A 11 1.37 -8.31 10.15
C GLY A 11 0.70 -6.94 10.40
N LEU A 12 0.96 -6.33 11.56
CA LEU A 12 0.46 -4.99 11.87
C LEU A 12 1.09 -3.93 10.97
N VAL A 13 2.39 -4.01 10.71
CA VAL A 13 3.10 -3.08 9.81
C VAL A 13 2.52 -3.18 8.40
N LEU A 14 2.46 -4.37 7.82
CA LEU A 14 1.89 -4.57 6.48
C LEU A 14 0.41 -4.18 6.41
N GLY A 15 -0.37 -4.57 7.43
CA GLY A 15 -1.78 -4.21 7.55
C GLY A 15 -2.01 -2.69 7.64
N SER A 16 -1.14 -1.97 8.35
CA SER A 16 -1.24 -0.51 8.47
C SER A 16 -0.99 0.20 7.14
N VAL A 17 -0.04 -0.30 6.33
CA VAL A 17 0.23 0.22 4.99
C VAL A 17 -0.99 0.02 4.08
N TYR A 18 -1.59 -1.18 4.08
CA TYR A 18 -2.79 -1.43 3.30
C TYR A 18 -4.00 -0.64 3.79
N ALA A 19 -4.15 -0.43 5.11
CA ALA A 19 -5.23 0.38 5.67
C ALA A 19 -5.13 1.86 5.24
N ILE A 20 -3.92 2.43 5.20
CA ILE A 20 -3.70 3.80 4.72
C ILE A 20 -4.01 3.93 3.23
N ILE A 21 -3.59 2.94 2.42
CA ILE A 21 -3.90 2.92 0.97
C ILE A 21 -5.42 2.86 0.76
N ALA A 22 -6.12 1.98 1.48
CA ALA A 22 -7.57 1.87 1.40
C ALA A 22 -8.28 3.16 1.85
N LEU A 23 -7.84 3.78 2.95
CA LEU A 23 -8.35 5.07 3.41
C LEU A 23 -8.16 6.16 2.35
N GLY A 24 -6.98 6.27 1.74
CA GLY A 24 -6.72 7.19 0.63
C GLY A 24 -7.70 6.99 -0.54
N TYR A 25 -7.93 5.74 -0.95
CA TYR A 25 -8.85 5.43 -2.04
C TYR A 25 -10.30 5.78 -1.70
N THR A 26 -10.76 5.46 -0.49
CA THR A 26 -12.12 5.80 -0.04
C THR A 26 -12.34 7.31 0.10
N MET A 27 -11.34 8.08 0.53
CA MET A 27 -11.44 9.53 0.62
C MET A 27 -11.54 10.18 -0.77
N VAL A 28 -10.73 9.74 -1.73
CA VAL A 28 -10.77 10.25 -3.11
C VAL A 28 -12.11 9.92 -3.77
N TYR A 29 -12.60 8.69 -3.63
CA TYR A 29 -13.93 8.31 -4.12
C TYR A 29 -15.05 9.08 -3.42
N GLY A 30 -14.94 9.28 -2.10
CA GLY A 30 -15.93 10.00 -1.31
C GLY A 30 -16.09 11.47 -1.72
N ILE A 31 -15.05 12.09 -2.28
CA ILE A 31 -15.09 13.48 -2.78
C ILE A 31 -15.51 13.54 -4.25
N LEU A 32 -14.99 12.64 -5.09
CA LEU A 32 -15.21 12.70 -6.54
C LEU A 32 -16.51 12.03 -7.00
N GLY A 33 -17.06 11.08 -6.23
CA GLY A 33 -18.26 10.32 -6.59
C GLY A 33 -18.11 9.42 -7.83
N ILE A 34 -16.89 9.31 -8.38
CA ILE A 34 -16.56 8.49 -9.55
C ILE A 34 -15.38 7.57 -9.24
N ILE A 35 -15.45 6.32 -9.72
CA ILE A 35 -14.41 5.32 -9.53
C ILE A 35 -13.23 5.64 -10.45
N ASN A 36 -12.07 5.95 -9.87
CA ASN A 36 -10.84 6.14 -10.62
C ASN A 36 -10.06 4.81 -10.74
N PHE A 37 -9.99 4.26 -11.96
CA PHE A 37 -9.26 3.02 -12.26
C PHE A 37 -7.74 3.23 -12.40
N ALA A 38 -7.26 4.45 -12.63
CA ALA A 38 -5.83 4.76 -12.74
C ALA A 38 -5.07 4.65 -11.41
N HIS A 39 -5.79 4.51 -10.29
CA HIS A 39 -5.16 4.33 -8.97
C HIS A 39 -4.28 3.06 -8.92
N GLY A 40 -4.67 2.00 -9.62
CA GLY A 40 -3.86 0.78 -9.75
C GLY A 40 -2.55 1.02 -10.52
N ASP A 41 -2.60 1.77 -11.61
CA ASP A 41 -1.42 2.08 -12.42
C ASP A 41 -0.42 2.97 -11.68
N VAL A 42 -0.92 3.95 -10.90
CA VAL A 42 -0.07 4.81 -10.06
C VAL A 42 0.64 4.00 -8.97
N LEU A 43 -0.06 3.05 -8.35
CA LEU A 43 0.54 2.13 -7.37
C LEU A 43 1.62 1.25 -8.01
N MET A 44 1.37 0.75 -9.23
CA MET A 44 2.33 -0.07 -9.97
C MET A 44 3.60 0.70 -10.34
N ILE A 45 3.48 1.97 -10.75
CA ILE A 45 4.64 2.85 -10.98
C ILE A 45 5.43 3.04 -9.69
N GLY A 46 4.76 3.31 -8.56
CA GLY A 46 5.43 3.43 -7.26
C GLY A 46 6.21 2.17 -6.86
N ALA A 47 5.62 0.99 -7.08
CA ALA A 47 6.27 -0.29 -6.84
C ALA A 47 7.50 -0.51 -7.74
N MET A 48 7.39 -0.18 -9.04
CA MET A 48 8.52 -0.27 -9.97
C MET A 48 9.66 0.69 -9.61
N VAL A 49 9.34 1.93 -9.22
CA VAL A 49 10.35 2.91 -8.77
C VAL A 49 11.05 2.44 -7.50
N ALA A 50 10.30 1.93 -6.52
CA ALA A 50 10.89 1.39 -5.29
C ALA A 50 11.80 0.19 -5.58
N LEU A 51 11.38 -0.70 -6.49
CA LEU A 51 12.17 -1.86 -6.92
C LEU A 51 13.48 -1.43 -7.61
N SER A 52 13.41 -0.46 -8.53
CA SER A 52 14.60 0.11 -9.17
C SER A 52 15.52 0.80 -8.15
N ALA A 53 14.97 1.52 -7.17
CA ALA A 53 15.76 2.23 -6.16
C ALA A 53 16.51 1.28 -5.19
N ILE A 54 15.97 0.08 -4.94
CA ILE A 54 16.64 -0.96 -4.14
C ILE A 54 17.78 -1.63 -4.95
N GLY A 55 17.96 -1.29 -6.24
CA GLY A 55 19.08 -1.74 -7.08
C GLY A 55 18.98 -3.21 -7.52
N VAL A 56 17.77 -3.77 -7.49
CA VAL A 56 17.50 -5.17 -7.86
C VAL A 56 17.27 -5.33 -9.38
N LEU A 57 17.07 -4.23 -10.10
CA LEU A 57 17.06 -4.09 -11.56
C LEU A 57 18.19 -3.15 -11.98
#